data_AF-A0A6G0W9P2-F1
#
_entry.id   AF-A0A6G0W9P2-F1
#
_cell.length_a   1.000
_cell.length_b   1.000
_cell.length_c   1.000
_cell.angle_alpha   90.00
_cell.angle_beta   90.00
_cell.angle_gamma   90.00
#
_symmetry.space_group_name_H-M   'P 1'
#
loop_
_entity.id
_entity.type
_entity.pdbx_description
1 polymer ?
#
loop_
_entity_poly.entity_id
_entity_poly.type
_entity_poly.pdbx_seq_one_letter_code
_entity_poly.pdbx_strand_id
1 'polypeptide(L)'
;MDDAWDIATDLPFLIAKDDELSDELAQVSAILTSIDEEANESSKSVSSHPKSVKRTSNSLSASITAPAWISNKYEFRQRQELRLLQKQVTELKEQLELARISSVKKLDLPKWKRAARLELQAKLRAIAENEQLKADIQGSTSFIATMQKYFRKKPRLSMDIDIHSEEWMEYKLAAQASLRIAAIHAIADRQYRRMETAFINAKLIGVGGNVFCMKPIRLANST
;
A
#
# COMPACT_ATOMS: atom_id res chain seq x y z
N MET A 1 14.34 -3.37 -4.66
CA MET A 1 15.13 -2.84 -3.53
C MET A 1 14.32 -1.69 -2.99
N ASP A 2 13.24 -2.03 -2.28
CA ASP A 2 12.32 -1.05 -1.72
C ASP A 2 12.72 -0.88 -0.27
N ASP A 3 13.72 -0.03 -0.05
CA ASP A 3 14.12 0.43 1.27
C ASP A 3 13.03 1.41 1.72
N ALA A 4 11.93 0.85 2.23
CA ALA A 4 10.81 1.60 2.75
C ALA A 4 11.30 2.27 4.04
N TRP A 5 11.56 3.57 3.96
CA TRP A 5 11.92 4.44 5.08
C TRP A 5 10.90 4.22 6.18
N ASP A 6 11.29 3.48 7.22
CA ASP A 6 10.42 3.24 8.36
C ASP A 6 10.55 4.45 9.26
N ILE A 7 9.64 5.39 9.02
CA ILE A 7 9.55 6.69 9.69
C ILE A 7 9.65 6.53 11.21
N ALA A 8 9.16 5.42 11.78
CA ALA A 8 9.21 5.16 13.22
C ALA A 8 10.61 4.77 13.74
N THR A 9 11.48 4.21 12.88
CA THR A 9 12.84 3.78 13.24
C THR A 9 13.92 4.74 12.76
N ASP A 10 13.66 5.54 11.71
CA ASP A 10 14.65 6.44 11.10
C ASP A 10 14.60 7.90 11.63
N LEU A 11 13.49 8.34 12.22
CA LEU A 11 13.38 9.66 12.89
C LEU A 11 14.06 9.86 14.26
N PRO A 12 14.38 8.84 15.09
CA PRO A 12 14.96 9.07 16.41
C PRO A 12 16.40 9.61 16.36
N PHE A 13 17.03 9.68 15.17
CA PHE A 13 18.32 10.33 14.96
C PHE A 13 18.20 11.82 14.57
N LEU A 14 17.10 12.24 13.93
CA LEU A 14 16.89 13.62 13.47
C LEU A 14 16.30 14.53 14.54
N ILE A 15 15.69 13.95 15.56
CA ILE A 15 15.27 14.65 16.77
C ILE A 15 16.39 14.38 17.77
N ALA A 16 17.27 15.35 18.00
CA ALA A 16 18.24 15.26 19.09
C ALA A 16 17.51 14.74 20.34
N LYS A 17 18.08 13.74 21.02
CA LYS A 17 17.42 13.21 22.21
C LYS A 17 17.18 14.37 23.14
N ASP A 18 15.95 14.47 23.63
CA ASP A 18 15.47 15.57 24.46
C ASP A 18 16.32 15.78 25.73
N ASP A 19 17.17 14.80 26.05
CA ASP A 19 18.18 14.83 27.10
C ASP A 19 19.43 15.65 26.70
N GLU A 20 19.99 15.49 25.48
CA GLU A 20 21.14 16.27 24.99
C GLU A 20 20.80 17.77 24.85
N LEU A 21 19.60 18.07 24.36
CA LEU A 21 19.11 19.46 24.26
C LEU A 21 18.86 20.08 25.64
N SER A 22 18.55 19.28 26.66
CA SER A 22 18.28 19.79 28.00
C SER A 22 19.53 20.35 28.68
N ASP A 23 20.68 19.69 28.49
CA ASP A 23 21.97 20.13 29.01
C ASP A 23 22.47 21.40 28.32
N GLU A 24 22.31 21.48 26.99
CA GLU A 24 22.63 22.68 26.20
C GLU A 24 21.74 23.88 26.60
N LEU A 25 20.43 23.66 26.80
CA LEU A 25 19.52 24.70 27.26
C LEU A 25 19.78 25.12 28.71
N ALA A 26 20.17 24.20 29.58
CA ALA A 26 20.61 24.51 30.94
C ALA A 26 21.89 25.37 30.93
N GLN A 27 22.82 25.07 30.03
CA GLN A 27 24.04 25.86 29.82
C GLN A 27 23.73 27.27 29.29
N VAL A 28 22.82 27.40 28.32
CA VAL A 28 22.36 28.71 27.82
C VAL A 28 21.66 29.52 28.93
N SER A 29 20.85 28.88 29.77
CA SER A 29 20.22 29.52 30.93
C SER A 29 21.25 29.97 31.97
N ALA A 30 22.30 29.17 32.21
CA ALA A 30 23.38 29.53 33.12
C ALA A 30 24.18 30.73 32.61
N ILE A 31 24.50 30.77 31.32
CA ILE A 31 25.17 31.90 30.66
C ILE A 31 24.34 33.18 30.81
N LEU A 32 23.02 33.11 30.53
CA LEU A 32 22.11 34.25 30.69
C LEU A 32 21.95 34.69 32.16
N THR A 33 22.16 33.79 33.12
CA THR A 33 22.16 34.14 34.55
C THR A 33 23.47 34.82 34.96
N SER A 34 24.62 34.37 34.44
CA SER A 34 25.94 34.95 34.75
C SER A 34 26.14 36.37 34.19
N ILE A 35 25.49 36.71 33.07
CA ILE A 35 25.59 38.05 32.45
C ILE A 35 24.91 39.14 33.32
N ASP A 36 23.93 38.78 34.14
CA ASP A 36 23.22 39.74 35.00
C ASP A 36 23.92 39.98 36.35
N GLU A 37 24.69 39.02 36.86
CA GLU A 37 25.46 39.20 38.10
C GLU A 37 26.59 40.23 37.91
N GLU A 38 27.21 40.28 36.72
CA GLU A 38 28.19 41.30 36.32
C GLU A 38 27.57 42.71 36.18
N ALA A 39 26.26 42.81 35.92
CA ALA A 39 25.55 44.09 35.84
C ALA A 39 25.08 44.62 37.21
N ASN A 40 25.01 43.77 38.24
CA ASN A 40 24.52 44.13 39.57
C ASN A 40 25.65 44.35 40.61
N GLU A 41 26.90 43.96 40.33
CA GLU A 41 28.06 44.26 41.19
C GLU A 41 28.78 45.59 40.86
N SER A 42 28.38 46.33 39.82
CA SER A 42 28.96 47.65 39.52
C SER A 42 28.36 48.76 40.40
N SER A 43 28.48 48.64 41.73
CA SER A 43 28.18 49.71 42.69
C SER A 43 29.00 49.58 43.99
N LYS A 44 30.32 49.33 43.92
CA LYS A 44 31.24 49.70 45.01
C LYS A 44 32.70 49.88 44.58
N SER A 45 33.15 51.13 44.76
CA SER A 45 34.53 51.61 45.05
C SER A 45 35.67 51.58 44.01
N VAL A 46 36.06 52.81 43.62
CA VAL A 46 37.41 53.45 43.61
C VAL A 46 38.52 52.94 42.67
N SER A 47 38.73 53.71 41.58
CA SER A 47 39.99 54.27 41.04
C SER A 47 41.31 53.48 41.10
N SER A 48 41.84 53.09 39.93
CA SER A 48 43.04 53.74 39.32
C SER A 48 43.40 53.15 37.94
N HIS A 49 43.65 54.02 36.96
CA HIS A 49 44.22 53.76 35.62
C HIS A 49 45.77 53.89 35.64
N PRO A 50 46.56 53.70 34.55
CA PRO A 50 46.23 53.32 33.15
C PRO A 50 47.18 52.28 32.47
N LYS A 51 46.84 51.81 31.25
CA LYS A 51 47.64 51.97 30.00
C LYS A 51 47.00 51.31 28.74
N SER A 52 46.50 52.18 27.86
CA SER A 52 46.53 52.20 26.38
C SER A 52 46.87 50.93 25.57
N VAL A 53 45.97 50.52 24.64
CA VAL A 53 46.22 50.38 23.18
C VAL A 53 44.91 50.60 22.40
N LYS A 54 45.00 51.33 21.27
CA LYS A 54 43.92 51.73 20.33
C LYS A 54 43.62 50.63 19.28
N ARG A 55 42.39 50.57 18.77
CA ARG A 55 42.04 50.55 17.31
C ARG A 55 40.51 50.57 17.06
N THR A 56 39.98 51.70 16.56
CA THR A 56 39.34 51.91 15.22
C THR A 56 38.08 51.06 14.96
N SER A 57 36.90 51.57 15.29
CA SER A 57 35.91 52.20 14.38
C SER A 57 35.15 51.24 13.46
N ASN A 58 33.84 51.07 13.71
CA ASN A 58 32.83 51.43 12.72
C ASN A 58 31.47 51.72 13.36
N SER A 59 30.74 52.56 12.65
CA SER A 59 29.72 53.48 13.14
C SER A 59 28.36 53.09 12.57
N LEU A 60 27.32 53.25 13.39
CA LEU A 60 25.92 53.54 13.06
C LEU A 60 25.04 52.44 12.43
N SER A 61 24.17 51.90 13.27
CA SER A 61 22.72 52.07 13.02
C SER A 61 22.04 52.49 14.33
N ALA A 62 21.72 53.77 14.44
CA ALA A 62 20.93 54.33 15.52
C ALA A 62 19.42 54.06 15.30
N SER A 63 18.68 54.17 16.40
CA SER A 63 17.22 54.05 16.60
C SER A 63 16.77 52.62 16.95
N ILE A 64 16.23 52.32 18.15
CA ILE A 64 15.51 53.11 19.15
C ILE A 64 15.91 52.57 20.54
N THR A 65 16.55 53.38 21.38
CA THR A 65 16.82 53.00 22.78
C THR A 65 15.50 53.06 23.56
N ALA A 66 14.79 51.93 23.59
CA ALA A 66 13.84 51.69 24.67
C ALA A 66 14.65 51.72 25.98
N PRO A 67 14.17 52.42 27.02
CA PRO A 67 14.96 52.58 28.23
C PRO A 67 15.20 51.22 28.89
N ALA A 68 16.42 50.98 29.37
CA ALA A 68 16.91 49.69 29.88
C ALA A 68 15.97 49.01 30.90
N TRP A 69 15.13 49.79 31.61
CA TRP A 69 14.13 49.26 32.55
C TRP A 69 12.92 48.56 31.89
N ILE A 70 12.69 48.72 30.58
CA ILE A 70 11.64 48.02 29.82
C ILE A 70 12.18 46.71 29.22
N SER A 71 13.43 46.69 28.73
CA SER A 71 14.12 45.46 28.26
C SER A 71 14.16 44.40 29.37
N ASN A 72 14.57 44.82 30.57
CA ASN A 72 14.66 43.95 31.74
C ASN A 72 13.31 43.32 32.14
N LYS A 73 12.18 44.01 31.93
CA LYS A 73 10.85 43.48 32.25
C LYS A 73 10.40 42.42 31.26
N TYR A 74 10.71 42.60 29.98
CA TYR A 74 10.38 41.64 28.94
C TYR A 74 11.25 40.38 29.07
N GLU A 75 12.56 40.56 29.23
CA GLU A 75 13.50 39.46 29.45
C GLU A 75 13.19 38.67 30.73
N PHE A 76 12.81 39.36 31.82
CA PHE A 76 12.37 38.71 33.04
C PHE A 76 11.11 37.86 32.85
N ARG A 77 10.12 38.37 32.10
CA ARG A 77 8.90 37.61 31.76
C ARG A 77 9.22 36.37 30.93
N GLN A 78 10.04 36.51 29.90
CA GLN A 78 10.47 35.38 29.07
C GLN A 78 11.21 34.31 29.87
N ARG A 79 12.08 34.70 30.80
CA ARG A 79 12.77 33.74 31.70
C ARG A 79 11.80 33.05 32.65
N GLN A 80 10.81 33.78 33.16
CA GLN A 80 9.77 33.19 33.99
C GLN A 80 8.92 32.19 33.19
N GLU A 81 8.55 32.52 31.96
CA GLU A 81 7.85 31.62 31.04
C GLU A 81 8.69 30.39 30.70
N LEU A 82 9.97 30.54 30.38
CA LEU A 82 10.90 29.43 30.14
C LEU A 82 10.98 28.48 31.34
N ARG A 83 11.08 29.01 32.56
CA ARG A 83 11.10 28.18 33.78
C ARG A 83 9.77 27.45 34.01
N LEU A 84 8.64 28.08 33.68
CA LEU A 84 7.33 27.43 33.77
C LEU A 84 7.20 26.30 32.75
N LEU A 85 7.61 26.55 31.51
CA LEU A 85 7.60 25.54 30.44
C LEU A 85 8.53 24.36 30.79
N GLN A 86 9.72 24.63 31.33
CA GLN A 86 10.62 23.56 31.79
C GLN A 86 9.97 22.69 32.88
N LYS A 87 9.31 23.30 33.86
CA LYS A 87 8.57 22.54 34.90
C LYS A 87 7.42 21.71 34.32
N GLN A 88 6.69 22.26 33.34
CA GLN A 88 5.62 21.53 32.66
C GLN A 88 6.17 20.36 31.85
N VAL A 89 7.31 20.55 31.17
CA VAL A 89 7.97 19.47 30.43
C VAL A 89 8.42 18.37 31.38
N THR A 90 9.02 18.70 32.54
CA THR A 90 9.41 17.69 33.53
C THR A 90 8.20 16.93 34.08
N GLU A 91 7.11 17.64 34.39
CA GLU A 91 5.87 17.02 34.87
C GLU A 91 5.25 16.08 33.82
N LEU A 92 5.19 16.53 32.56
CA LEU A 92 4.66 15.71 31.46
C LEU A 92 5.54 14.49 31.17
N LYS A 93 6.87 14.62 31.27
CA LYS A 93 7.81 13.50 31.16
C LYS A 93 7.57 12.47 32.28
N GLU A 94 7.41 12.92 33.52
CA GLU A 94 7.08 12.05 34.64
C GLU A 94 5.74 11.34 34.45
N GLN A 95 4.71 12.06 33.99
CA GLN A 95 3.41 11.47 33.68
C GLN A 95 3.50 10.42 32.56
N LEU A 96 4.32 10.66 31.54
CA LEU A 96 4.56 9.73 30.44
C LEU A 96 5.26 8.46 30.95
N GLU A 97 6.31 8.60 31.76
CA GLU A 97 7.00 7.45 32.35
C GLU A 97 6.08 6.65 33.28
N LEU A 98 5.26 7.31 34.11
CA LEU A 98 4.25 6.62 34.92
C LEU A 98 3.22 5.88 34.04
N ALA A 99 2.76 6.49 32.96
CA ALA A 99 1.84 5.86 32.01
C ALA A 99 2.49 4.66 31.31
N ARG A 100 3.77 4.76 30.94
CA ARG A 100 4.58 3.70 30.33
C ARG A 100 4.80 2.54 31.30
N ILE A 101 5.16 2.81 32.54
CA ILE A 101 5.27 1.79 33.59
C ILE A 101 3.91 1.13 33.84
N SER A 102 2.82 1.90 33.82
CA SER A 102 1.46 1.36 33.95
C SER A 102 1.06 0.47 32.77
N SER A 103 1.49 0.81 31.53
CA SER A 103 1.18 0.03 30.34
C SER A 103 1.98 -1.28 30.31
N VAL A 104 3.24 -1.26 30.74
CA VAL A 104 4.07 -2.46 30.93
C VAL A 104 3.48 -3.37 32.01
N LYS A 105 3.00 -2.83 33.14
CA LYS A 105 2.26 -3.60 34.15
C LYS A 105 0.93 -4.18 33.62
N LYS A 106 0.28 -3.51 32.66
CA LYS A 106 -0.86 -4.05 31.91
C LYS A 106 -0.44 -5.15 30.92
N LEU A 107 0.84 -5.34 30.59
CA LEU A 107 1.31 -6.49 29.80
C LEU A 107 1.54 -7.72 30.69
N ASP A 108 1.76 -7.53 31.99
CA ASP A 108 1.78 -8.57 33.04
C ASP A 108 0.37 -9.07 33.41
N LEU A 109 -0.52 -9.20 32.42
CA LEU A 109 -1.73 -9.99 32.60
C LEU A 109 -1.35 -11.47 32.81
N PRO A 110 -2.09 -12.22 33.65
CA PRO A 110 -1.87 -13.66 33.76
C PRO A 110 -2.07 -14.33 32.40
N LYS A 111 -1.24 -15.33 32.09
CA LYS A 111 -1.14 -15.94 30.74
C LYS A 111 -2.50 -16.34 30.16
N TRP A 112 -3.40 -16.90 30.98
CA TRP A 112 -4.76 -17.29 30.57
C TRP A 112 -5.61 -16.11 30.10
N LYS A 113 -5.47 -14.94 30.74
CA LYS A 113 -6.26 -13.75 30.41
C LYS A 113 -5.78 -13.12 29.10
N ARG A 114 -4.48 -13.21 28.81
CA ARG A 114 -3.92 -12.87 27.50
C ARG A 114 -4.44 -13.83 26.42
N ALA A 115 -4.37 -15.13 26.66
CA ALA A 115 -4.89 -16.14 25.73
C ALA A 115 -6.39 -15.92 25.46
N ALA A 116 -7.21 -15.74 26.49
CA ALA A 116 -8.65 -15.49 26.34
C ALA A 116 -8.97 -14.23 25.51
N ARG A 117 -8.15 -13.17 25.63
CA ARG A 117 -8.31 -11.96 24.81
C ARG A 117 -7.95 -12.19 23.34
N LEU A 118 -6.87 -12.94 23.09
CA LEU A 118 -6.48 -13.31 21.73
C LEU A 118 -7.55 -14.18 21.07
N GLU A 119 -8.06 -15.18 21.80
CA GLU A 119 -9.15 -16.04 21.33
C GLU A 119 -10.44 -15.25 21.06
N LEU A 120 -10.79 -14.31 21.94
CA LEU A 120 -11.93 -13.41 21.70
C LEU A 120 -11.73 -12.58 20.43
N GLN A 121 -10.53 -12.01 20.22
CA GLN A 121 -10.23 -11.23 19.03
C GLN A 121 -10.27 -12.10 17.76
N ALA A 122 -9.72 -13.30 17.80
CA ALA A 122 -9.77 -14.27 16.71
C ALA A 122 -11.22 -14.66 16.38
N LYS A 123 -12.04 -14.93 17.40
CA LYS A 123 -13.48 -15.19 17.24
C LYS A 123 -14.19 -14.01 16.59
N LEU A 124 -13.96 -12.79 17.05
CA LEU A 124 -14.60 -11.60 16.47
C LEU A 124 -14.21 -11.40 15.00
N ARG A 125 -12.93 -11.61 14.66
CA ARG A 125 -12.47 -11.59 13.26
C ARG A 125 -13.18 -12.65 12.42
N ALA A 126 -13.24 -13.89 12.92
CA ALA A 126 -13.92 -14.98 12.22
C ALA A 126 -15.42 -14.72 12.02
N ILE A 127 -16.10 -14.08 12.98
CA ILE A 127 -17.51 -13.68 12.85
C ILE A 127 -17.67 -12.64 11.75
N ALA A 128 -16.84 -11.58 11.76
CA ALA A 128 -16.89 -10.53 10.75
C ALA A 128 -16.63 -11.09 9.33
N GLU A 129 -15.63 -11.97 9.18
CA GLU A 129 -15.36 -12.64 7.91
C GLU A 129 -16.53 -13.54 7.49
N ASN A 130 -17.14 -14.27 8.42
CA ASN A 130 -18.30 -15.11 8.11
C ASN A 130 -19.51 -14.28 7.64
N GLU A 131 -19.74 -13.12 8.26
CA GLU A 131 -20.78 -12.18 7.83
C GLU A 131 -20.50 -11.64 6.43
N GLN A 132 -19.25 -11.28 6.13
CA GLN A 132 -18.83 -10.86 4.79
C GLN A 132 -19.04 -11.96 3.75
N LEU A 133 -18.56 -13.18 4.01
CA LEU A 133 -18.73 -14.31 3.11
C LEU A 133 -20.20 -14.65 2.87
N LYS A 134 -21.05 -14.53 3.89
CA LYS A 134 -22.51 -14.70 3.75
C LYS A 134 -23.10 -13.63 2.84
N ALA A 135 -22.69 -12.37 2.97
CA ALA A 135 -23.13 -11.30 2.09
C ALA A 135 -22.72 -11.55 0.64
N ASP A 136 -21.48 -12.00 0.41
CA ASP A 136 -20.97 -12.31 -0.92
C ASP A 136 -21.70 -13.51 -1.57
N ILE A 137 -21.98 -14.55 -0.77
CA ILE A 137 -22.79 -15.71 -1.21
C ILE A 137 -24.22 -15.26 -1.55
N GLN A 138 -24.83 -14.41 -0.73
CA GLN A 138 -26.17 -13.87 -1.02
C GLN A 138 -26.16 -13.05 -2.32
N GLY A 139 -25.16 -12.20 -2.53
CA GLY A 139 -24.96 -11.45 -3.76
C GLY A 139 -24.85 -12.38 -4.97
N SER A 140 -23.96 -13.38 -4.90
CA SER A 140 -23.77 -14.38 -5.96
C SER A 140 -25.03 -15.21 -6.23
N THR A 141 -25.75 -15.61 -5.18
CA THR A 141 -27.00 -16.38 -5.30
C THR A 141 -28.08 -15.55 -5.97
N SER A 142 -28.22 -14.28 -5.60
CA SER A 142 -29.16 -13.35 -6.24
C SER A 142 -28.81 -13.13 -7.72
N PHE A 143 -27.53 -12.94 -8.05
CA PHE A 143 -27.05 -12.82 -9.42
C PHE A 143 -27.38 -14.07 -10.23
N ILE A 144 -27.05 -15.27 -9.73
CA ILE A 144 -27.38 -16.54 -10.38
C ILE A 144 -28.90 -16.66 -10.58
N ALA A 145 -29.72 -16.34 -9.58
CA ALA A 145 -31.17 -16.38 -9.69
C ALA A 145 -31.70 -15.43 -10.78
N THR A 146 -31.15 -14.21 -10.89
CA THR A 146 -31.49 -13.28 -11.97
C THR A 146 -31.07 -13.82 -13.34
N MET A 147 -29.84 -14.32 -13.48
CA MET A 147 -29.33 -14.93 -14.72
C MET A 147 -30.18 -16.13 -15.14
N GLN A 148 -30.52 -17.02 -14.21
CA GLN A 148 -31.43 -18.13 -14.46
C GLN A 148 -32.79 -17.65 -14.94
N LYS A 149 -33.33 -16.55 -14.39
CA LYS A 149 -34.57 -15.95 -14.89
C LYS A 149 -34.43 -15.43 -16.32
N TYR A 150 -33.29 -14.82 -16.68
CA TYR A 150 -33.00 -14.41 -18.05
C TYR A 150 -32.85 -15.59 -19.01
N PHE A 151 -32.16 -16.66 -18.62
CA PHE A 151 -32.00 -17.87 -19.44
C PHE A 151 -33.30 -18.68 -19.57
N ARG A 152 -34.17 -18.68 -18.54
CA ARG A 152 -35.50 -19.32 -18.61
C ARG A 152 -36.46 -18.57 -19.52
N LYS A 153 -36.28 -17.26 -19.70
CA LYS A 153 -36.95 -16.53 -20.78
C LYS A 153 -36.27 -16.94 -22.08
N LYS A 154 -36.95 -17.71 -22.93
CA LYS A 154 -36.49 -17.93 -24.30
C LYS A 154 -36.12 -16.57 -24.91
N PRO A 155 -34.86 -16.28 -25.23
CA PRO A 155 -34.54 -15.06 -25.96
C PRO A 155 -35.30 -15.14 -27.27
N ARG A 156 -36.20 -14.18 -27.53
CA ARG A 156 -36.89 -14.05 -28.82
C ARG A 156 -35.92 -13.52 -29.89
N LEU A 157 -34.69 -14.03 -29.91
CA LEU A 157 -33.68 -13.76 -30.92
C LEU A 157 -33.75 -14.77 -32.08
N SER A 158 -34.64 -15.77 -31.99
CA SER A 158 -34.81 -16.82 -33.00
C SER A 158 -36.09 -16.67 -33.81
N MET A 159 -36.62 -15.46 -34.03
CA MET A 159 -37.80 -15.31 -34.90
C MET A 159 -37.46 -15.30 -36.40
N ASP A 160 -36.20 -15.26 -36.83
CA ASP A 160 -35.88 -15.31 -38.29
C ASP A 160 -34.65 -16.15 -38.69
N ILE A 161 -34.00 -16.87 -37.77
CA ILE A 161 -32.98 -17.84 -38.15
C ILE A 161 -33.26 -19.11 -37.35
N ASP A 162 -33.92 -20.04 -38.02
CA ASP A 162 -34.06 -21.41 -37.54
C ASP A 162 -32.66 -22.06 -37.51
N ILE A 163 -31.96 -21.89 -36.40
CA ILE A 163 -30.66 -22.50 -36.12
C ILE A 163 -30.78 -24.05 -36.09
N HIS A 164 -32.01 -24.56 -35.91
CA HIS A 164 -32.36 -25.97 -36.02
C HIS A 164 -32.94 -26.36 -37.38
N SER A 165 -32.98 -25.45 -38.35
CA SER A 165 -33.24 -25.84 -39.73
C SER A 165 -32.02 -26.62 -40.17
N GLU A 166 -32.09 -27.93 -40.00
CA GLU A 166 -31.09 -28.87 -40.49
C GLU A 166 -30.95 -28.80 -42.02
N GLU A 167 -31.68 -27.91 -42.71
CA GLU A 167 -31.50 -27.58 -44.12
C GLU A 167 -30.06 -27.18 -44.48
N TRP A 168 -29.28 -26.57 -43.57
CA TRP A 168 -27.84 -26.33 -43.80
C TRP A 168 -26.97 -27.59 -43.59
N MET A 169 -27.50 -28.61 -42.91
CA MET A 169 -26.87 -29.93 -42.73
C MET A 169 -27.28 -30.93 -43.81
N GLU A 170 -28.47 -30.76 -44.39
CA GLU A 170 -28.91 -31.42 -45.59
C GLU A 170 -28.08 -30.87 -46.75
N TYR A 171 -27.15 -31.66 -47.27
CA TYR A 171 -26.20 -31.32 -48.32
C TYR A 171 -26.89 -31.00 -49.67
N LYS A 172 -27.70 -29.95 -49.71
CA LYS A 172 -28.51 -29.53 -50.84
C LYS A 172 -27.67 -28.65 -51.74
N LEU A 173 -27.51 -29.11 -52.97
CA LEU A 173 -26.87 -28.35 -54.03
C LEU A 173 -27.87 -27.33 -54.58
N ALA A 174 -27.47 -26.06 -54.62
CA ALA A 174 -28.29 -25.03 -55.22
C ALA A 174 -28.50 -25.27 -56.73
N ALA A 175 -29.66 -24.83 -57.23
CA ALA A 175 -29.98 -24.90 -58.66
C ALA A 175 -29.01 -24.07 -59.52
N GLN A 176 -28.52 -22.93 -59.00
CA GLN A 176 -27.57 -22.06 -59.70
C GLN A 176 -26.16 -22.67 -59.78
N ALA A 177 -25.57 -22.69 -60.97
CA ALA A 177 -24.31 -23.38 -61.25
C ALA A 177 -23.10 -22.87 -60.44
N SER A 178 -22.95 -21.55 -60.28
CA SER A 178 -21.85 -20.96 -59.51
C SER A 178 -21.93 -21.30 -58.02
N LEU A 179 -23.13 -21.16 -57.44
CA LEU A 179 -23.38 -21.48 -56.03
C LEU A 179 -23.23 -22.98 -55.76
N ARG A 180 -23.60 -23.82 -56.73
CA ARG A 180 -23.42 -25.27 -56.69
C ARG A 180 -21.95 -25.66 -56.57
N ILE A 181 -21.07 -25.09 -57.38
CA ILE A 181 -19.64 -25.39 -57.36
C ILE A 181 -19.03 -24.99 -56.01
N ALA A 182 -19.37 -23.79 -55.50
CA ALA A 182 -18.92 -23.34 -54.19
C ALA A 182 -19.40 -24.27 -53.06
N ALA A 183 -20.67 -24.71 -53.12
CA ALA A 183 -21.22 -25.66 -52.17
C ALA A 183 -20.50 -27.01 -52.22
N ILE A 184 -20.19 -27.54 -53.41
CA ILE A 184 -19.43 -28.80 -53.58
C ILE A 184 -18.07 -28.69 -52.88
N HIS A 185 -17.33 -27.60 -53.10
CA HIS A 185 -16.03 -27.39 -52.46
C HIS A 185 -16.18 -27.27 -50.94
N ALA A 186 -17.16 -26.52 -50.45
CA ALA A 186 -17.41 -26.37 -49.01
C ALA A 186 -17.75 -27.70 -48.33
N ILE A 187 -18.51 -28.57 -49.02
CA ILE A 187 -18.84 -29.92 -48.54
C ILE A 187 -17.58 -30.79 -48.53
N ALA A 188 -16.80 -30.79 -49.61
CA ALA A 188 -15.55 -31.54 -49.71
C ALA A 188 -14.56 -31.14 -48.61
N ASP A 189 -14.34 -29.84 -48.41
CA ASP A 189 -13.46 -29.32 -47.36
C ASP A 189 -13.91 -29.75 -45.96
N ARG A 190 -15.23 -29.74 -45.71
CA ARG A 190 -15.79 -30.21 -44.43
C ARG A 190 -15.55 -31.70 -44.23
N GLN A 191 -15.77 -32.52 -45.25
CA GLN A 191 -15.50 -33.97 -45.17
C GLN A 191 -14.02 -34.25 -44.98
N TYR A 192 -13.15 -33.51 -45.66
CA TYR A 192 -11.71 -33.61 -45.51
C TYR A 192 -11.27 -33.32 -44.07
N ARG A 193 -11.79 -32.25 -43.45
CA ARG A 193 -11.52 -31.94 -42.02
C ARG A 193 -12.02 -33.03 -41.06
N ARG A 194 -13.10 -33.73 -41.40
CA ARG A 194 -13.67 -34.83 -40.57
C ARG A 194 -12.98 -36.17 -40.79
N MET A 195 -12.22 -36.33 -41.88
CA MET A 195 -11.54 -37.57 -42.22
C MET A 195 -10.49 -37.93 -41.17
N GLU A 196 -9.73 -36.95 -40.67
CA GLU A 196 -8.69 -37.17 -39.66
C GLU A 196 -9.28 -37.69 -38.34
N THR A 197 -10.38 -37.09 -37.87
CA THR A 197 -11.07 -37.55 -36.66
C THR A 197 -11.69 -38.94 -36.84
N ALA A 198 -12.24 -39.24 -38.03
CA ALA A 198 -12.73 -40.57 -38.36
C ALA A 198 -11.61 -41.62 -38.35
N PHE A 199 -10.44 -41.31 -38.89
CA PHE A 199 -9.28 -42.21 -38.88
C PHE A 199 -8.68 -42.41 -37.49
N ILE A 200 -8.69 -41.38 -36.64
CA ILE A 200 -8.33 -41.51 -35.22
C ILE A 200 -9.32 -42.45 -34.51
N ASN A 201 -10.63 -42.25 -34.71
CA ASN A 201 -11.67 -43.09 -34.09
C ASN A 201 -11.60 -44.55 -34.58
N ALA A 202 -11.29 -44.76 -35.85
CA ALA A 202 -11.07 -46.08 -36.43
C ALA A 202 -9.71 -46.70 -36.04
N LYS A 203 -8.89 -46.00 -35.24
CA LYS A 203 -7.52 -46.39 -34.86
C LYS A 203 -6.63 -46.73 -36.07
N LEU A 204 -6.83 -46.03 -37.19
CA LEU A 204 -5.98 -46.20 -38.38
C LEU A 204 -4.72 -45.33 -38.31
N ILE A 205 -4.78 -44.21 -37.57
CA ILE A 205 -3.64 -43.34 -37.31
C ILE A 205 -3.01 -43.73 -35.95
N GLY A 206 -1.68 -43.90 -35.92
CA GLY A 206 -0.92 -44.21 -34.70
C GLY A 206 -0.73 -45.71 -34.39
N VAL A 207 -1.21 -46.62 -35.25
CA VAL A 207 -1.00 -48.06 -35.09
C VAL A 207 0.30 -48.50 -35.76
N GLY A 208 1.31 -48.86 -34.95
CA GLY A 208 2.61 -49.38 -35.44
C GLY A 208 2.65 -50.89 -35.69
N GLY A 209 1.57 -51.63 -35.41
CA GLY A 209 1.61 -53.08 -35.25
C GLY A 209 1.17 -53.94 -36.44
N ASN A 210 0.52 -53.40 -37.47
CA ASN A 210 0.08 -54.15 -38.66
C ASN A 210 -0.22 -53.21 -39.82
N VAL A 211 0.82 -52.72 -40.51
CA VAL A 211 0.67 -51.91 -41.72
C VAL A 211 0.89 -52.80 -42.93
N PHE A 212 -0.15 -53.05 -43.72
CA PHE A 212 0.00 -53.70 -45.02
C PHE A 212 0.51 -52.66 -46.03
N CYS A 213 1.82 -52.69 -46.31
CA CYS A 213 2.45 -51.81 -47.28
C CYS A 213 2.21 -52.36 -48.70
N MET A 214 1.22 -51.84 -49.41
CA MET A 214 1.04 -52.19 -50.83
C MET A 214 2.03 -51.40 -51.68
N LYS A 215 2.96 -52.08 -52.35
CA LYS A 215 3.90 -51.43 -53.28
C LYS A 215 3.28 -51.41 -54.68
N PRO A 216 3.31 -50.28 -55.40
CA PRO A 216 2.77 -50.23 -56.75
C PRO A 216 3.61 -51.12 -57.66
N ILE A 217 2.97 -52.12 -58.27
CA ILE A 217 3.56 -52.90 -59.37
C ILE A 217 3.61 -51.97 -60.57
N ARG A 218 4.81 -51.55 -60.96
CA ARG A 218 5.01 -50.91 -62.26
C ARG A 218 4.94 -52.01 -63.30
N LEU A 219 3.86 -52.04 -64.08
CA LEU A 219 3.80 -52.85 -65.27
C LEU A 219 4.92 -52.35 -66.20
N ALA A 220 5.85 -53.23 -66.56
CA ALA A 220 6.86 -52.92 -67.55
C ALA A 220 6.13 -52.65 -68.87
N ASN A 221 6.31 -51.44 -69.41
CA ASN A 221 5.76 -51.06 -70.70
C ASN A 221 6.32 -52.04 -71.75
N SER A 222 5.50 -52.97 -72.22
CA SER A 222 5.86 -53.77 -73.40
C SER A 222 5.81 -52.84 -74.61
N THR A 223 6.97 -52.69 -75.23
CA THR A 223 7.18 -52.11 -76.56
C THR A 223 6.23 -52.66 -77.60
#